data_AF-A0A8T0EBI9-F1
#
_entry.id   AF-A0A8T0EBI9-F1
#
_cell.length_a   1.000
_cell.length_b   1.000
_cell.length_c   1.000
_cell.angle_alpha   90.00
_cell.angle_beta   90.00
_cell.angle_gamma   90.00
#
_symmetry.space_group_name_H-M   'P 1'
#
loop_
_entity.id
_entity.type
_entity.pdbx_description
1 polymer ?
#
loop_
_entity_poly.entity_id
_entity_poly.type
_entity_poly.pdbx_seq_one_letter_code
_entity_poly.pdbx_strand_id
1 'polypeptide(L)'
;MSKIMASEFNLMQLPDLVLYNICSLINCPFDLLHFGNTCSRLRKISSSSSLWWSLAFRWFKGLWIFMEDGSIEENARNWLLDIIRIYCKRPISTKLECQFANGEVWQRVDTPKFRFLVSMMRIAYTRDKDDHPAVLFEQWLYDVGLYKRSGSLIDFATPDLEFSRDMVIELSALGQAAERDLRRRKQPFKDPKYYIKRIASSKDSWMSDLFPESPCGSICPLLMSPFQDASINETSGIQGLAMCVSVVLERHLQNYYKASSLPLQRIWEIVKVFTTVFISEILDPLQSFQSRFGTQSLKLVVLAIVDENLYEFKNLQVILEHFGLNIKSKDVINDLAVYLKKYKGVDFAVDEIRSYFRSAINEEVKNAVSPPDSSNNIVTRINITDSDLIGGDNYKQEMSAAAFISDYGVLVTWHLTGRMRF
;
A
#
# COMPACT_ATOMS: atom_id res chain seq x y z
N MET A 1 -32.79 -23.93 34.61
CA MET A 1 -32.14 -23.17 33.53
C MET A 1 -30.66 -23.53 33.51
N SER A 2 -30.25 -24.44 32.63
CA SER A 2 -28.84 -24.79 32.46
C SER A 2 -28.13 -23.63 31.77
N LYS A 3 -27.01 -23.18 32.36
CA LYS A 3 -26.01 -22.40 31.62
C LYS A 3 -25.50 -23.30 30.51
N ILE A 4 -25.85 -23.01 29.26
CA ILE A 4 -25.14 -23.56 28.10
C ILE A 4 -23.71 -23.06 28.24
N MET A 5 -22.81 -23.92 28.70
CA MET A 5 -21.39 -23.64 28.64
C MET A 5 -21.01 -23.65 27.16
N ALA A 6 -20.32 -22.62 26.69
CA ALA A 6 -19.79 -22.52 25.33
C ALA A 6 -18.74 -23.62 24.99
N SER A 7 -18.63 -24.68 25.79
CA SER A 7 -17.65 -25.76 25.70
C SER A 7 -18.20 -27.10 25.19
N GLU A 8 -19.50 -27.23 24.90
CA GLU A 8 -20.07 -28.52 24.45
C GLU A 8 -19.75 -28.86 22.99
N PHE A 9 -19.39 -27.86 22.17
CA PHE A 9 -19.11 -28.06 20.75
C PHE A 9 -17.68 -27.64 20.43
N ASN A 10 -16.84 -28.62 20.12
CA ASN A 10 -15.45 -28.38 19.75
C ASN A 10 -15.37 -28.24 18.22
N LEU A 11 -14.71 -27.18 17.73
CA LEU A 11 -14.40 -26.98 16.31
C LEU A 11 -13.81 -28.25 15.67
N MET A 12 -12.99 -28.98 16.42
CA MET A 12 -12.35 -30.22 15.98
C MET A 12 -13.32 -31.40 15.82
N GLN A 13 -14.60 -31.28 16.14
CA GLN A 13 -15.61 -32.31 15.86
C GLN A 13 -16.26 -32.11 14.49
N LEU A 14 -16.07 -30.94 13.85
CA LEU A 14 -16.65 -30.67 12.54
C LEU A 14 -15.99 -31.54 11.45
N PRO A 15 -16.73 -31.94 10.39
CA PRO A 15 -16.15 -32.60 9.23
C PRO A 15 -15.10 -31.74 8.51
N ASP A 16 -14.12 -32.39 7.86
CA ASP A 16 -13.03 -31.70 7.15
C ASP A 16 -13.54 -30.72 6.08
N LEU A 17 -14.64 -31.05 5.40
CA LEU A 17 -15.27 -30.15 4.42
C LEU A 17 -15.81 -28.87 5.07
N VAL A 18 -16.38 -28.96 6.27
CA VAL A 18 -16.88 -27.80 7.01
C VAL A 18 -15.71 -26.95 7.50
N LEU A 19 -14.66 -27.58 8.01
CA LEU A 19 -13.42 -26.89 8.40
C LEU A 19 -12.73 -26.21 7.20
N TYR A 20 -12.73 -26.85 6.05
CA TYR A 20 -12.24 -26.27 4.80
C TYR A 20 -13.06 -25.03 4.39
N ASN A 21 -14.39 -25.09 4.50
CA ASN A 21 -15.26 -23.95 4.24
C ASN A 21 -15.05 -22.81 5.25
N ILE A 22 -14.74 -23.11 6.51
CA ILE A 22 -14.34 -22.08 7.48
C ILE A 22 -13.02 -21.43 7.03
N CYS A 23 -12.02 -22.24 6.65
CA CYS A 23 -10.75 -21.74 6.13
C CYS A 23 -10.92 -20.86 4.88
N SER A 24 -11.87 -21.17 3.99
CA SER A 24 -12.10 -20.38 2.76
C SER A 24 -12.73 -19.01 3.02
N LEU A 25 -13.32 -18.80 4.21
CA LEU A 25 -13.81 -17.50 4.66
C LEU A 25 -12.71 -16.65 5.31
N ILE A 26 -11.56 -17.23 5.65
CA ILE A 26 -10.41 -16.51 6.19
C ILE A 26 -9.72 -15.76 5.05
N ASN A 27 -9.81 -14.43 5.09
CA ASN A 27 -9.36 -13.56 4.00
C ASN A 27 -7.94 -13.01 4.17
N CYS A 28 -7.27 -13.35 5.28
CA CYS A 28 -5.93 -12.90 5.62
C CYS A 28 -4.99 -14.11 5.68
N PRO A 29 -3.85 -14.10 4.94
CA PRO A 29 -2.91 -15.23 4.94
C PRO A 29 -2.26 -15.46 6.30
N PHE A 30 -2.07 -14.41 7.11
CA PHE A 30 -1.56 -14.53 8.47
C PHE A 30 -2.55 -15.27 9.37
N ASP A 31 -3.83 -14.92 9.29
CA ASP A 31 -4.88 -15.57 10.10
C ASP A 31 -5.05 -17.03 9.69
N LEU A 32 -4.99 -17.35 8.38
CA LEU A 32 -5.06 -18.73 7.89
C LEU A 32 -3.83 -19.54 8.36
N LEU A 33 -2.65 -18.92 8.37
CA LEU A 33 -1.42 -19.54 8.88
C LEU A 33 -1.54 -19.83 10.38
N HIS A 34 -1.95 -18.83 11.17
CA HIS A 34 -2.11 -18.95 12.62
C HIS A 34 -3.16 -20.00 12.96
N PHE A 35 -4.30 -19.98 12.28
CA PHE A 35 -5.35 -20.98 12.42
C PHE A 35 -4.83 -22.39 12.13
N GLY A 36 -4.09 -22.58 11.04
CA GLY A 36 -3.46 -23.85 10.71
C GLY A 36 -2.43 -24.33 11.75
N ASN A 37 -1.69 -23.40 12.36
CA ASN A 37 -0.65 -23.73 13.34
C ASN A 37 -1.19 -24.15 14.71
N THR A 38 -2.50 -24.04 14.95
CA THR A 38 -3.11 -24.46 16.23
C THR A 38 -3.04 -25.97 16.46
N CYS A 39 -3.22 -26.79 15.41
CA CYS A 39 -3.10 -28.25 15.52
C CYS A 39 -2.83 -28.92 14.16
N SER A 40 -2.38 -30.19 14.19
CA SER A 40 -1.99 -30.93 13.00
C SER A 40 -3.12 -31.15 11.99
N ARG A 41 -4.36 -31.34 12.46
CA ARG A 41 -5.52 -31.52 11.57
C ARG A 41 -5.88 -30.22 10.85
N LEU A 42 -5.94 -29.10 11.56
CA LEU A 42 -6.19 -27.80 10.93
C LEU A 42 -5.07 -27.40 9.98
N ARG A 43 -3.80 -27.72 10.30
CA ARG A 43 -2.67 -27.53 9.39
C ARG A 43 -2.86 -28.26 8.06
N LYS A 44 -3.34 -29.51 8.08
CA LYS A 44 -3.57 -30.28 6.83
C LYS A 44 -4.64 -29.61 5.97
N ILE A 45 -5.74 -29.19 6.59
CA ILE A 45 -6.88 -28.57 5.90
C ILE A 45 -6.51 -27.19 5.35
N SER A 46 -5.89 -26.34 6.19
CA SER A 46 -5.50 -24.99 5.79
C SER A 46 -4.35 -24.97 4.79
N SER A 47 -3.61 -26.06 4.61
CA SER A 47 -2.52 -26.15 3.61
C SER A 47 -2.99 -26.42 2.18
N SER A 48 -4.30 -26.53 1.94
CA SER A 48 -4.84 -26.74 0.59
C SER A 48 -4.46 -25.61 -0.37
N SER A 49 -3.90 -25.95 -1.53
CA SER A 49 -3.44 -24.97 -2.54
C SER A 49 -4.51 -23.95 -2.90
N SER A 50 -5.78 -24.37 -3.01
CA SER A 50 -6.88 -23.48 -3.39
C SER A 50 -7.17 -22.34 -2.42
N LEU A 51 -6.91 -22.54 -1.12
CA LEU A 51 -7.07 -21.46 -0.13
C LEU A 51 -6.00 -20.38 -0.34
N TRP A 52 -4.74 -20.79 -0.46
CA TRP A 52 -3.61 -19.89 -0.65
C TRP A 52 -3.62 -19.21 -2.02
N TRP A 53 -4.09 -19.93 -3.03
CA TRP A 53 -4.30 -19.40 -4.37
C TRP A 53 -5.35 -18.28 -4.36
N SER A 54 -6.51 -18.50 -3.74
CA SER A 54 -7.53 -17.47 -3.58
C SER A 54 -7.01 -16.24 -2.81
N LEU A 55 -6.26 -16.46 -1.73
CA LEU A 55 -5.62 -15.39 -0.95
C LEU A 55 -4.63 -14.58 -1.79
N ALA A 56 -3.81 -15.23 -2.61
CA ALA A 56 -2.83 -14.55 -3.44
C ALA A 56 -3.51 -13.59 -4.43
N PHE A 57 -4.53 -14.03 -5.17
CA PHE A 57 -5.28 -13.14 -6.06
C PHE A 57 -5.95 -11.99 -5.32
N ARG A 58 -6.45 -12.22 -4.11
CA ARG A 58 -7.05 -11.16 -3.31
C ARG A 58 -6.02 -10.11 -2.88
N TRP A 59 -4.87 -10.55 -2.40
CA TRP A 59 -3.84 -9.68 -1.82
C TRP A 59 -2.87 -9.09 -2.84
N PHE A 60 -2.85 -9.59 -4.08
CA PHE A 60 -2.05 -9.03 -5.17
C PHE A 60 -2.90 -8.46 -6.30
N LYS A 61 -4.21 -8.31 -6.10
CA LYS A 61 -5.15 -7.80 -7.11
C LYS A 61 -4.62 -6.52 -7.78
N GLY A 62 -4.31 -6.59 -9.06
CA GLY A 62 -3.77 -5.47 -9.84
C GLY A 62 -2.33 -5.04 -9.50
N LEU A 63 -1.65 -5.74 -8.59
CA LEU A 63 -0.30 -5.43 -8.12
C LEU A 63 0.78 -6.42 -8.58
N TRP A 64 0.39 -7.57 -9.15
CA TRP A 64 1.32 -8.59 -9.65
C TRP A 64 2.40 -8.01 -10.57
N ILE A 65 2.04 -7.03 -11.39
CA ILE A 65 2.93 -6.37 -12.35
C ILE A 65 4.09 -5.62 -11.71
N PHE A 66 3.93 -5.17 -10.47
CA PHE A 66 4.92 -4.36 -9.75
C PHE A 66 5.76 -5.19 -8.77
N MET A 67 5.55 -6.50 -8.71
CA MET A 67 6.43 -7.37 -7.96
C MET A 67 7.78 -7.51 -8.68
N GLU A 68 8.83 -7.00 -8.04
CA GLU A 68 10.22 -7.07 -8.48
C GLU A 68 10.80 -8.48 -8.27
N ASP A 69 10.56 -9.06 -7.09
CA ASP A 69 11.06 -10.36 -6.68
C ASP A 69 9.94 -11.41 -6.69
N GLY A 70 10.14 -12.49 -7.44
CA GLY A 70 9.28 -13.66 -7.44
C GLY A 70 9.82 -14.79 -6.57
N SER A 71 8.94 -15.67 -6.09
CA SER A 71 9.33 -16.94 -5.49
C SER A 71 9.33 -18.04 -6.54
N ILE A 72 10.30 -18.96 -6.45
CA ILE A 72 10.42 -20.16 -7.29
C ILE A 72 9.57 -21.34 -6.77
N GLU A 73 8.85 -21.16 -5.67
CA GLU A 73 8.03 -22.21 -5.06
C GLU A 73 6.80 -22.51 -5.91
N GLU A 74 6.60 -23.78 -6.27
CA GLU A 74 5.40 -24.19 -7.03
C GLU A 74 4.15 -24.31 -6.16
N ASN A 75 4.32 -24.72 -4.89
CA ASN A 75 3.21 -24.86 -3.96
C ASN A 75 2.68 -23.48 -3.54
N ALA A 76 1.39 -23.22 -3.77
CA ALA A 76 0.78 -21.90 -3.54
C ALA A 76 0.96 -21.37 -2.10
N ARG A 77 0.93 -22.27 -1.09
CA ARG A 77 1.17 -21.88 0.31
C ARG A 77 2.60 -21.41 0.49
N ASN A 78 3.57 -22.21 0.06
CA ASN A 78 4.98 -21.88 0.26
C ASN A 78 5.36 -20.64 -0.55
N TRP A 79 4.85 -20.52 -1.78
CA TRP A 79 5.02 -19.33 -2.62
C TRP A 79 4.55 -18.08 -1.89
N LEU A 80 3.31 -18.06 -1.38
CA LEU A 80 2.78 -16.87 -0.70
C LEU A 80 3.56 -16.56 0.59
N LEU A 81 3.98 -17.58 1.34
CA LEU A 81 4.79 -17.38 2.54
C LEU A 81 6.18 -16.83 2.23
N ASP A 82 6.81 -17.27 1.14
CA ASP A 82 8.10 -16.77 0.70
C ASP A 82 8.00 -15.32 0.21
N ILE A 83 6.97 -15.00 -0.55
CA ILE A 83 6.67 -13.60 -0.94
C ILE A 83 6.43 -12.73 0.30
N ILE A 84 5.64 -13.19 1.27
CA ILE A 84 5.46 -12.47 2.55
C ILE A 84 6.81 -12.23 3.21
N ARG A 85 7.69 -13.24 3.26
CA ARG A 85 9.03 -13.11 3.85
C ARG A 85 9.89 -12.07 3.11
N ILE A 86 9.85 -12.06 1.78
CA ILE A 86 10.58 -11.11 0.93
C ILE A 86 10.12 -9.67 1.23
N TYR A 87 8.81 -9.44 1.26
CA TYR A 87 8.21 -8.11 1.40
C TYR A 87 8.01 -7.65 2.85
N CYS A 88 8.23 -8.50 3.85
CA CYS A 88 8.23 -8.08 5.27
C CYS A 88 9.49 -7.32 5.69
N LYS A 89 10.47 -7.12 4.81
CA LYS A 89 11.74 -6.44 5.14
C LYS A 89 11.51 -4.95 5.41
N ARG A 90 12.08 -4.47 6.51
CA ARG A 90 12.07 -3.05 6.87
C ARG A 90 13.28 -2.31 6.27
N PRO A 91 13.16 -1.02 5.92
CA PRO A 91 14.31 -0.15 5.70
C PRO A 91 15.29 -0.17 6.90
N ILE A 92 16.59 -0.23 6.63
CA ILE A 92 17.63 -0.27 7.67
C ILE A 92 17.78 1.10 8.37
N SER A 93 17.41 2.17 7.69
CA SER A 93 17.66 3.55 8.12
C SER A 93 16.64 4.10 9.13
N THR A 94 15.45 3.51 9.25
CA THR A 94 14.41 4.02 10.14
C THR A 94 14.64 3.53 11.57
N LYS A 95 14.56 4.46 12.52
CA LYS A 95 14.95 4.20 13.92
C LYS A 95 14.04 3.15 14.56
N LEU A 96 14.63 2.26 15.34
CA LEU A 96 13.91 1.22 16.10
C LEU A 96 13.31 1.73 17.40
N GLU A 97 13.92 2.75 17.96
CA GLU A 97 13.64 3.20 19.31
C GLU A 97 13.97 4.69 19.44
N CYS A 98 13.13 5.46 20.12
CA CYS A 98 13.45 6.80 20.60
C CYS A 98 13.46 6.79 22.12
N GLN A 99 14.52 7.34 22.72
CA GLN A 99 14.65 7.42 24.17
C GLN A 99 14.73 8.89 24.56
N PHE A 100 13.75 9.34 25.33
CA PHE A 100 13.69 10.72 25.81
C PHE A 100 14.28 10.84 27.21
N ALA A 101 14.89 11.97 27.52
CA ALA A 101 15.57 12.23 28.79
C ALA A 101 14.67 12.16 30.02
N ASN A 102 13.35 12.27 29.85
CA ASN A 102 12.37 12.11 30.93
C ASN A 102 12.04 10.64 31.25
N GLY A 103 12.66 9.68 30.54
CA GLY A 103 12.45 8.25 30.71
C GLY A 103 11.35 7.66 29.81
N GLU A 104 10.67 8.47 29.00
CA GLU A 104 9.74 7.94 28.00
C GLU A 104 10.52 7.27 26.86
N VAL A 105 10.05 6.10 26.43
CA VAL A 105 10.65 5.33 25.33
C VAL A 105 9.60 4.99 24.30
N TRP A 106 9.89 5.24 23.03
CA TRP A 106 9.08 4.79 21.91
C TRP A 106 9.77 3.59 21.27
N GLN A 107 9.19 2.41 21.41
CA GLN A 107 9.75 1.18 20.85
C GLN A 107 8.92 0.73 19.66
N ARG A 108 9.56 0.44 18.53
CA ARG A 108 8.90 -0.01 17.31
C ARG A 108 8.28 -1.41 17.51
N VAL A 109 7.01 -1.57 17.17
CA VAL A 109 6.20 -2.78 17.45
C VAL A 109 5.51 -3.34 16.20
N ASP A 110 6.13 -3.17 15.03
CA ASP A 110 5.55 -3.63 13.78
C ASP A 110 5.34 -5.16 13.74
N THR A 111 4.12 -5.61 13.46
CA THR A 111 3.84 -7.02 13.19
C THR A 111 4.29 -7.42 11.78
N PRO A 112 4.57 -8.71 11.49
CA PRO A 112 4.82 -9.17 10.12
C PRO A 112 3.68 -8.82 9.17
N LYS A 113 2.42 -8.93 9.62
CA LYS A 113 1.22 -8.51 8.87
C LYS A 113 1.30 -7.04 8.49
N PHE A 114 1.59 -6.17 9.46
CA PHE A 114 1.70 -4.74 9.22
C PHE A 114 2.85 -4.40 8.25
N ARG A 115 4.02 -5.04 8.41
CA ARG A 115 5.15 -4.86 7.48
C ARG A 115 4.80 -5.26 6.05
N PHE A 116 4.16 -6.40 5.89
CA PHE A 116 3.73 -6.86 4.57
C PHE A 116 2.73 -5.87 3.94
N LEU A 117 1.75 -5.40 4.70
CA LEU A 117 0.79 -4.40 4.23
C LEU A 117 1.48 -3.08 3.81
N VAL A 118 2.42 -2.57 4.62
CA VAL A 118 3.18 -1.35 4.28
C VAL A 118 3.93 -1.53 2.97
N SER A 119 4.56 -2.68 2.76
CA SER A 119 5.23 -2.98 1.49
C SER A 119 4.26 -3.09 0.32
N MET A 120 3.08 -3.71 0.51
CA MET A 120 2.05 -3.74 -0.53
C MET A 120 1.54 -2.35 -0.87
N MET A 121 1.40 -1.44 0.10
CA MET A 121 1.10 -0.04 -0.19
C MET A 121 2.23 0.63 -0.96
N ARG A 122 3.50 0.42 -0.58
CA ARG A 122 4.65 0.99 -1.31
C ARG A 122 4.60 0.59 -2.78
N ILE A 123 4.35 -0.70 -3.06
CA ILE A 123 4.16 -1.23 -4.40
C ILE A 123 2.95 -0.59 -5.09
N ALA A 124 1.81 -0.52 -4.40
CA ALA A 124 0.59 0.03 -4.96
C ALA A 124 0.72 1.51 -5.32
N TYR A 125 1.59 2.26 -4.63
CA TYR A 125 1.87 3.68 -4.87
C TYR A 125 3.21 3.91 -5.61
N THR A 126 3.81 2.89 -6.21
CA THR A 126 4.92 3.06 -7.15
C THR A 126 4.44 3.95 -8.31
N ARG A 127 5.26 4.92 -8.70
CA ARG A 127 4.99 5.83 -9.83
C ARG A 127 6.09 5.74 -10.86
N ASP A 128 5.75 6.07 -12.10
CA ASP A 128 6.73 6.17 -13.18
C ASP A 128 7.71 7.31 -12.95
N LYS A 129 8.96 7.10 -13.37
CA LYS A 129 10.06 8.08 -13.22
C LYS A 129 9.81 9.35 -14.03
N ASP A 130 9.01 9.24 -15.10
CA ASP A 130 8.88 10.27 -16.12
C ASP A 130 7.78 11.31 -15.82
N ASP A 131 6.80 10.99 -14.97
CA ASP A 131 5.63 11.86 -14.71
C ASP A 131 5.92 13.01 -13.73
N HIS A 132 6.97 12.91 -12.92
CA HIS A 132 7.36 13.97 -11.98
C HIS A 132 8.88 14.18 -11.97
N PRO A 133 9.43 15.05 -12.84
CA PRO A 133 10.86 15.35 -12.90
C PRO A 133 11.43 15.97 -11.61
N ALA A 134 10.56 16.37 -10.68
CA ALA A 134 10.95 16.79 -9.35
C ALA A 134 11.33 15.59 -8.45
N VAL A 135 10.58 14.48 -8.48
CA VAL A 135 10.74 13.38 -7.51
C VAL A 135 11.70 12.32 -8.06
N LEU A 136 12.99 12.45 -7.75
CA LEU A 136 14.06 11.53 -8.16
C LEU A 136 13.96 10.10 -7.59
N PHE A 137 12.93 9.76 -6.82
CA PHE A 137 12.78 8.43 -6.21
C PHE A 137 11.52 7.72 -6.71
N GLU A 138 11.71 6.45 -7.11
CA GLU A 138 10.69 5.50 -7.59
C GLU A 138 9.53 5.25 -6.59
N GLN A 139 9.71 5.66 -5.33
CA GLN A 139 8.82 5.33 -4.21
C GLN A 139 8.49 6.57 -3.38
N TRP A 140 7.24 7.04 -3.53
CA TRP A 140 6.69 8.16 -2.74
C TRP A 140 6.63 7.83 -1.25
N LEU A 141 6.22 6.60 -0.92
CA LEU A 141 6.15 6.10 0.45
C LEU A 141 7.47 5.41 0.81
N TYR A 142 8.23 6.00 1.74
CA TYR A 142 9.50 5.42 2.19
C TYR A 142 9.29 4.33 3.24
N ASP A 143 8.58 4.67 4.32
CA ASP A 143 8.25 3.76 5.40
C ASP A 143 7.03 4.29 6.17
N VAL A 144 6.41 3.40 6.93
CA VAL A 144 5.44 3.69 7.97
C VAL A 144 5.87 2.88 9.18
N GLY A 145 5.77 3.39 10.39
CA GLY A 145 6.22 2.69 11.59
C GLY A 145 5.24 2.87 12.73
N LEU A 146 4.96 1.78 13.45
CA LEU A 146 4.17 1.82 14.68
C LEU A 146 5.10 1.67 15.88
N TYR A 147 4.91 2.53 16.87
CA TYR A 147 5.68 2.53 18.11
C TYR A 147 4.74 2.46 19.30
N LYS A 148 5.13 1.65 20.29
CA LYS A 148 4.51 1.63 21.60
C LYS A 148 5.24 2.63 22.50
N ARG A 149 4.49 3.45 23.22
CA ARG A 149 5.04 4.34 24.24
C ARG A 149 5.15 3.59 25.57
N SER A 150 6.32 3.66 26.19
CA SER A 150 6.57 3.12 27.53
C SER A 150 7.00 4.28 28.43
N GLY A 151 6.41 4.38 29.63
CA GLY A 151 6.63 5.53 30.50
C GLY A 151 6.10 6.83 29.89
N SER A 152 4.88 6.81 29.33
CA SER A 152 4.21 7.97 28.71
C SER A 152 4.01 9.11 29.72
N LEU A 153 5.00 10.00 29.82
CA LEU A 153 5.01 11.13 30.76
C LEU A 153 4.72 12.46 30.04
N ILE A 154 4.81 12.48 28.71
CA ILE A 154 4.58 13.69 27.91
C ILE A 154 3.14 13.66 27.40
N ASP A 155 2.38 14.70 27.76
CA ASP A 155 1.10 14.97 27.12
C ASP A 155 1.30 15.82 25.86
N PHE A 156 1.33 15.15 24.71
CA PHE A 156 1.42 15.81 23.40
C PHE A 156 0.12 16.52 23.00
N ALA A 157 -1.00 16.29 23.69
CA ALA A 157 -2.25 17.00 23.44
C ALA A 157 -2.23 18.43 23.99
N THR A 158 -1.36 18.75 24.95
CA THR A 158 -1.20 20.11 25.48
C THR A 158 -0.85 21.10 24.34
N PRO A 159 -1.65 22.16 24.11
CA PRO A 159 -1.47 23.09 22.98
C PRO A 159 -0.13 23.83 23.00
N ASP A 160 0.28 24.30 24.18
CA ASP A 160 1.49 25.11 24.39
C ASP A 160 2.67 24.25 24.87
N LEU A 161 2.70 22.97 24.50
CA LEU A 161 3.78 22.07 24.86
C LEU A 161 5.12 22.59 24.28
N GLU A 162 6.03 22.97 25.17
CA GLU A 162 7.40 23.29 24.79
C GLU A 162 8.23 22.00 24.64
N PHE A 163 8.76 21.78 23.44
CA PHE A 163 9.66 20.66 23.19
C PHE A 163 11.03 20.94 23.82
N SER A 164 11.45 20.08 24.74
CA SER A 164 12.81 20.09 25.26
C SER A 164 13.82 19.84 24.13
N ARG A 165 15.06 20.30 24.33
CA ARG A 165 16.14 20.11 23.35
C ARG A 165 16.35 18.62 23.00
N ASP A 166 16.22 17.75 23.99
CA ASP A 166 16.36 16.31 23.82
C ASP A 166 15.23 15.72 22.96
N MET A 167 13.97 16.07 23.24
CA MET A 167 12.83 15.70 22.40
C MET A 167 13.05 16.14 20.95
N VAL A 168 13.48 17.38 20.75
CA VAL A 168 13.74 17.94 19.43
C VAL A 168 14.79 17.13 18.67
N ILE A 169 15.88 16.74 19.33
CA ILE A 169 16.94 15.93 18.71
C ILE A 169 16.42 14.53 18.35
N GLU A 170 15.74 13.86 19.28
CA GLU A 170 15.23 12.50 19.09
C GLU A 170 14.15 12.43 18.00
N LEU A 171 13.21 13.38 17.99
CA LEU A 171 12.17 13.47 16.97
C LEU A 171 12.75 13.83 15.59
N SER A 172 13.72 14.74 15.53
CA SER A 172 14.38 15.11 14.28
C SER A 172 15.16 13.93 13.69
N ALA A 173 15.85 13.16 14.54
CA ALA A 173 16.58 11.96 14.14
C ALA A 173 15.63 10.85 13.67
N LEU A 174 14.51 10.65 14.37
CA LEU A 174 13.45 9.73 13.95
C LEU A 174 12.94 10.06 12.53
N GLY A 175 12.76 11.35 12.23
CA GLY A 175 12.33 11.84 10.91
C GLY A 175 13.40 11.80 9.81
N GLN A 176 14.66 11.52 10.15
CA GLN A 176 15.84 11.75 9.28
C GLN A 176 15.92 13.19 8.75
N ALA A 177 15.46 14.15 9.56
CA ALA A 177 15.24 15.52 9.10
C ALA A 177 16.54 16.14 8.59
N ALA A 178 17.60 15.97 9.37
CA ALA A 178 18.87 16.64 9.14
C ALA A 178 19.69 15.92 8.06
N GLU A 179 19.59 14.60 7.95
CA GLU A 179 20.25 13.79 6.90
C GLU A 179 19.67 14.06 5.52
N ARG A 180 18.40 14.46 5.46
CA ARG A 180 17.61 14.67 4.25
C ARG A 180 17.30 16.14 3.96
N ASP A 181 18.06 17.06 4.58
CA ASP A 181 17.95 18.49 4.31
C ASP A 181 19.12 18.98 3.46
N LEU A 182 18.87 19.29 2.19
CA LEU A 182 19.91 19.77 1.27
C LEU A 182 20.46 21.15 1.65
N ARG A 183 19.74 21.96 2.46
CA ARG A 183 20.26 23.25 2.96
C ARG A 183 21.46 23.06 3.88
N ARG A 184 21.56 21.91 4.57
CA ARG A 184 22.66 21.66 5.52
C ARG A 184 24.05 21.62 4.88
N ARG A 185 24.14 21.41 3.56
CA ARG A 185 25.42 21.58 2.84
C ARG A 185 26.00 22.98 2.99
N LYS A 186 25.14 24.01 3.03
CA LYS A 186 25.54 25.42 3.21
C LYS A 186 25.35 25.91 4.65
N GLN A 187 24.50 25.23 5.42
CA GLN A 187 24.16 25.57 6.82
C GLN A 187 24.25 24.33 7.71
N PRO A 188 25.46 23.83 8.02
CA PRO A 188 25.63 22.55 8.72
C PRO A 188 25.04 22.54 10.13
N PHE A 189 24.89 23.71 10.75
CA PHE A 189 24.45 23.89 12.14
C PHE A 189 23.01 24.41 12.27
N LYS A 190 22.11 24.12 11.31
CA LYS A 190 20.68 24.43 11.46
C LYS A 190 20.17 23.81 12.76
N ASP A 191 19.59 24.64 13.63
CA ASP A 191 19.01 24.22 14.91
C ASP A 191 17.86 23.23 14.63
N PRO A 192 17.89 22.00 15.17
CA PRO A 192 16.87 21.00 14.86
C PRO A 192 15.46 21.40 15.29
N LYS A 193 15.29 22.39 16.17
CA LYS A 193 13.96 22.89 16.56
C LYS A 193 13.14 23.37 15.36
N TYR A 194 13.81 23.84 14.30
CA TYR A 194 13.14 24.30 13.08
C TYR A 194 12.55 23.15 12.24
N TYR A 195 12.87 21.89 12.55
CA TYR A 195 12.23 20.73 11.93
C TYR A 195 10.97 20.28 12.63
N ILE A 196 10.78 20.65 13.90
CA ILE A 196 9.71 20.13 14.74
C ILE A 196 8.59 21.17 14.80
N LYS A 197 7.39 20.76 14.37
CA LYS A 197 6.20 21.62 14.39
C LYS A 197 4.99 20.82 14.82
N ARG A 198 4.41 21.20 15.97
CA ARG A 198 3.09 20.72 16.40
C ARG A 198 2.02 21.28 15.46
N ILE A 199 1.14 20.44 14.94
CA ILE A 199 0.11 20.83 13.98
C ILE A 199 -1.24 20.96 14.65
N ALA A 200 -1.80 19.84 15.09
CA ALA A 200 -3.13 19.81 15.69
C ALA A 200 -3.31 18.54 16.53
N SER A 201 -4.29 18.56 17.42
CA SER A 201 -4.78 17.39 18.12
C SER A 201 -6.22 17.13 17.70
N SER A 202 -6.56 15.87 17.45
CA SER A 202 -7.92 15.49 17.12
C SER A 202 -8.28 14.15 17.77
N LYS A 203 -9.55 14.03 18.17
CA LYS A 203 -10.12 12.80 18.71
C LYS A 203 -10.68 11.90 17.61
N ASP A 204 -11.42 12.49 16.66
CA ASP A 204 -12.24 11.74 15.71
C ASP A 204 -11.76 11.85 14.25
N SER A 205 -10.98 12.88 13.92
CA SER A 205 -10.59 13.20 12.53
C SER A 205 -9.10 13.00 12.24
N TRP A 206 -8.29 12.54 13.17
CA TRP A 206 -6.84 12.41 12.93
C TRP A 206 -6.50 11.39 11.82
N MET A 207 -7.40 10.45 11.54
CA MET A 207 -7.22 9.48 10.45
C MET A 207 -7.60 10.02 9.08
N SER A 208 -8.44 11.05 8.99
CA SER A 208 -8.68 11.71 7.70
C SER A 208 -7.41 12.41 7.18
N ASP A 209 -6.45 12.71 8.07
CA ASP A 209 -5.13 13.24 7.68
C ASP A 209 -4.20 12.16 7.11
N LEU A 210 -4.45 10.86 7.38
CA LEU A 210 -3.65 9.76 6.86
C LEU A 210 -4.07 9.36 5.45
N PHE A 211 -5.38 9.35 5.20
CA PHE A 211 -5.94 8.99 3.90
C PHE A 211 -7.15 9.85 3.56
N PRO A 212 -6.98 11.14 3.20
CA PRO A 212 -8.08 12.01 2.82
C PRO A 212 -8.89 11.43 1.66
N GLU A 213 -10.21 11.57 1.77
CA GLU A 213 -11.15 11.27 0.69
C GLU A 213 -11.00 12.35 -0.39
N SER A 214 -10.23 12.06 -1.43
CA SER A 214 -10.03 12.97 -2.56
C SER A 214 -10.22 12.24 -3.88
N PRO A 215 -10.76 12.89 -4.94
CA PRO A 215 -10.72 12.36 -6.31
C PRO A 215 -9.30 12.03 -6.78
N CYS A 216 -8.27 12.53 -6.10
CA CYS A 216 -6.85 12.25 -6.32
C CYS A 216 -6.29 11.19 -5.36
N GLY A 217 -7.11 10.26 -4.85
CA GLY A 217 -6.69 9.13 -4.01
C GLY A 217 -5.62 8.21 -4.64
N SER A 218 -5.25 8.51 -5.89
CA SER A 218 -4.06 8.03 -6.58
C SER A 218 -2.72 8.54 -6.02
N ILE A 219 -2.71 9.57 -5.16
CA ILE A 219 -1.52 10.05 -4.45
C ILE A 219 -1.52 9.45 -3.04
N CYS A 220 -0.40 8.90 -2.59
CA CYS A 220 -0.26 8.40 -1.22
C CYS A 220 -0.41 9.60 -0.26
N PRO A 221 -1.52 9.73 0.49
CA PRO A 221 -1.88 11.04 1.02
C PRO A 221 -1.59 11.18 2.51
N LEU A 222 -0.70 10.33 3.04
CA LEU A 222 -0.30 10.27 4.45
C LEU A 222 0.28 11.59 5.01
N LEU A 223 0.51 12.61 4.17
CA LEU A 223 1.18 13.86 4.56
C LEU A 223 0.77 15.13 3.81
N MET A 224 0.06 15.04 2.66
CA MET A 224 -0.19 16.22 1.82
C MET A 224 -1.31 17.13 2.38
N SER A 225 -1.14 18.43 2.23
CA SER A 225 -2.21 19.41 2.45
C SER A 225 -3.40 19.09 1.53
N PRO A 226 -4.65 19.03 2.04
CA PRO A 226 -5.85 18.82 1.22
C PRO A 226 -6.12 19.98 0.23
N PHE A 227 -5.31 21.04 0.26
CA PHE A 227 -5.46 22.26 -0.52
C PHE A 227 -4.51 22.38 -1.72
N GLN A 228 -3.76 21.34 -2.11
CA GLN A 228 -3.13 21.38 -3.43
C GLN A 228 -4.25 21.29 -4.47
N ASP A 229 -4.44 22.37 -5.23
CA ASP A 229 -5.30 22.44 -6.42
C ASP A 229 -4.88 21.33 -7.39
N ALA A 230 -5.51 20.17 -7.25
CA ALA A 230 -5.33 19.08 -8.17
C ALA A 230 -6.15 19.43 -9.41
N SER A 231 -5.46 19.93 -10.43
CA SER A 231 -6.02 19.91 -11.77
C SER A 231 -6.51 18.50 -12.08
N ILE A 232 -7.66 18.41 -12.74
CA ILE A 232 -8.40 17.20 -13.12
C ILE A 232 -7.61 16.44 -14.23
N ASN A 233 -6.34 16.18 -14.00
CA ASN A 233 -5.49 15.41 -14.90
C ASN A 233 -5.36 14.00 -14.30
N GLU A 234 -5.59 12.96 -15.11
CA GLU A 234 -5.35 11.58 -14.68
C GLU A 234 -3.88 11.40 -14.33
N THR A 235 -3.61 11.14 -13.05
CA THR A 235 -2.26 11.10 -12.46
C THR A 235 -1.64 9.72 -12.46
N SER A 236 -2.44 8.65 -12.56
CA SER A 236 -1.93 7.27 -12.57
C SER A 236 -1.41 6.85 -13.94
N GLY A 237 -1.77 7.59 -14.99
CA GLY A 237 -1.21 7.40 -16.33
C GLY A 237 -1.37 5.97 -16.88
N ILE A 238 -0.35 5.56 -17.65
CA ILE A 238 -0.25 4.23 -18.27
C ILE A 238 -0.11 3.13 -17.21
N GLN A 239 0.56 3.40 -16.09
CA GLN A 239 0.67 2.44 -14.98
C GLN A 239 -0.69 2.13 -14.35
N GLY A 240 -1.56 3.13 -14.21
CA GLY A 240 -2.93 2.91 -13.77
C GLY A 240 -3.71 2.02 -14.73
N LEU A 241 -3.49 2.17 -16.03
CA LEU A 241 -4.10 1.32 -17.05
C LEU A 241 -3.55 -0.12 -16.98
N ALA A 242 -2.24 -0.26 -16.73
CA ALA A 242 -1.59 -1.54 -16.48
C ALA A 242 -2.21 -2.30 -15.30
N MET A 243 -2.49 -1.60 -14.19
CA MET A 243 -3.21 -2.18 -13.05
C MET A 243 -4.61 -2.65 -13.45
N CYS A 244 -5.33 -1.85 -14.25
CA CYS A 244 -6.68 -2.20 -14.69
C CYS A 244 -6.69 -3.45 -15.57
N VAL A 245 -5.77 -3.57 -16.53
CA VAL A 245 -5.68 -4.78 -17.38
C VAL A 245 -5.22 -6.00 -16.59
N SER A 246 -4.32 -5.83 -15.62
CA SER A 246 -3.92 -6.89 -14.68
C SER A 246 -5.15 -7.44 -13.95
N VAL A 247 -6.00 -6.59 -13.37
CA VAL A 247 -7.22 -7.01 -12.66
C VAL A 247 -8.15 -7.83 -13.56
N VAL A 248 -8.29 -7.43 -14.82
CA VAL A 248 -9.16 -8.14 -15.78
C VAL A 248 -8.56 -9.48 -16.18
N LEU A 249 -7.27 -9.51 -16.55
CA LEU A 249 -6.56 -10.74 -16.88
C LEU A 249 -6.59 -11.73 -15.71
N GLU A 250 -6.37 -11.26 -14.50
CA GLU A 250 -6.47 -12.06 -13.28
C GLU A 250 -7.84 -12.73 -13.17
N ARG A 251 -8.94 -12.02 -13.41
CA ARG A 251 -10.29 -12.60 -13.42
C ARG A 251 -10.43 -13.71 -14.45
N HIS A 252 -9.90 -13.54 -15.66
CA HIS A 252 -9.89 -14.61 -16.66
C HIS A 252 -9.09 -15.82 -16.16
N LEU A 253 -7.90 -15.61 -15.59
CA LEU A 253 -7.09 -16.70 -15.04
C LEU A 253 -7.84 -17.45 -13.92
N GLN A 254 -8.56 -16.75 -13.03
CA GLN A 254 -9.39 -17.36 -11.99
C GLN A 254 -10.57 -18.16 -12.51
N ASN A 255 -11.19 -17.72 -13.60
CA ASN A 255 -12.35 -18.40 -14.14
C ASN A 255 -11.98 -19.64 -14.96
N TYR A 256 -10.87 -19.58 -15.69
CA TYR A 256 -10.45 -20.65 -16.59
C TYR A 256 -9.57 -21.71 -15.91
N TYR A 257 -8.87 -21.37 -14.83
CA TYR A 257 -7.89 -22.25 -14.19
C TYR A 257 -8.19 -22.53 -12.72
N LYS A 258 -7.81 -23.73 -12.27
CA LYS A 258 -7.93 -24.16 -10.88
C LYS A 258 -6.59 -24.00 -10.17
N ALA A 259 -6.62 -23.92 -8.84
CA ALA A 259 -5.44 -23.73 -7.99
C ALA A 259 -4.35 -24.83 -8.06
N SER A 260 -4.58 -25.90 -8.80
CA SER A 260 -3.61 -26.98 -9.05
C SER A 260 -3.13 -27.05 -10.50
N SER A 261 -3.74 -26.30 -11.43
CA SER A 261 -3.37 -26.36 -12.86
C SER A 261 -2.27 -25.37 -13.23
N LEU A 262 -2.16 -24.26 -12.49
CA LEU A 262 -1.13 -23.24 -12.72
C LEU A 262 -0.51 -22.81 -11.39
N PRO A 263 0.83 -22.98 -11.21
CA PRO A 263 1.55 -22.43 -10.08
C PRO A 263 1.41 -20.90 -10.01
N LEU A 264 1.44 -20.34 -8.79
CA LEU A 264 1.36 -18.87 -8.60
C LEU A 264 2.53 -18.13 -9.24
N GLN A 265 3.72 -18.74 -9.29
CA GLN A 265 4.86 -18.19 -10.03
C GLN A 265 4.54 -17.97 -11.52
N ARG A 266 3.93 -18.95 -12.18
CA ARG A 266 3.53 -18.85 -13.60
C ARG A 266 2.52 -17.72 -13.79
N ILE A 267 1.58 -17.56 -12.86
CA ILE A 267 0.57 -16.48 -12.93
C ILE A 267 1.25 -15.11 -12.86
N TRP A 268 2.19 -14.93 -11.94
CA TRP A 268 2.97 -13.70 -11.86
C TRP A 268 3.70 -13.39 -13.18
N GLU A 269 4.38 -14.37 -13.77
CA GLU A 269 5.08 -14.24 -15.06
C GLU A 269 4.12 -13.86 -16.20
N ILE A 270 2.99 -14.57 -16.31
CA ILE A 270 1.95 -14.32 -17.30
C ILE A 270 1.45 -12.88 -17.20
N VAL A 271 1.05 -12.45 -16.00
CA VAL A 271 0.46 -11.13 -15.77
C VAL A 271 1.46 -10.02 -16.07
N LYS A 272 2.72 -10.20 -15.66
CA LYS A 272 3.80 -9.25 -15.92
C LYS A 272 4.06 -9.10 -17.42
N VAL A 273 4.32 -10.20 -18.12
CA VAL A 273 4.61 -10.19 -19.57
C VAL A 273 3.44 -9.66 -20.38
N PHE A 274 2.21 -10.14 -20.11
CA PHE A 274 1.01 -9.69 -20.81
C PHE A 274 0.81 -8.18 -20.66
N THR A 275 0.96 -7.67 -19.43
CA THR A 275 0.76 -6.24 -19.16
C THR A 275 1.85 -5.38 -19.78
N THR A 276 3.11 -5.81 -19.75
CA THR A 276 4.22 -5.12 -20.42
C THR A 276 3.98 -5.01 -21.93
N VAL A 277 3.57 -6.11 -22.58
CA VAL A 277 3.26 -6.09 -24.01
C VAL A 277 2.04 -5.19 -24.30
N PHE A 278 1.02 -5.24 -23.45
CA PHE A 278 -0.16 -4.39 -23.60
C PHE A 278 0.20 -2.90 -23.54
N ILE A 279 1.04 -2.50 -22.57
CA ILE A 279 1.53 -1.12 -22.47
C ILE A 279 2.28 -0.74 -23.76
N SER A 280 3.19 -1.59 -24.22
CA SER A 280 3.96 -1.32 -25.44
C SER A 280 3.06 -1.15 -26.66
N GLU A 281 2.04 -2.00 -26.80
CA GLU A 281 1.11 -1.95 -27.94
C GLU A 281 0.16 -0.75 -27.88
N ILE A 282 -0.18 -0.25 -26.69
CA ILE A 282 -1.14 0.86 -26.54
C ILE A 282 -0.47 2.23 -26.59
N LEU A 283 0.85 2.33 -26.37
CA LEU A 283 1.60 3.58 -26.42
C LEU A 283 1.50 4.28 -27.79
N ASP A 284 1.72 3.56 -28.89
CA ASP A 284 1.68 4.15 -30.24
C ASP A 284 0.27 4.66 -30.61
N PRO A 285 -0.82 3.87 -30.42
CA PRO A 285 -2.18 4.37 -30.54
C PRO A 285 -2.43 5.58 -29.65
N LEU A 286 -2.04 5.55 -28.37
CA LEU A 286 -2.26 6.66 -27.43
C LEU A 286 -1.65 7.97 -27.95
N GLN A 287 -0.41 7.96 -28.44
CA GLN A 287 0.23 9.15 -29.01
C GLN A 287 -0.52 9.66 -30.25
N SER A 288 -0.92 8.74 -31.15
CA SER A 288 -1.68 9.10 -32.35
C SER A 288 -3.05 9.71 -32.01
N PHE A 289 -3.72 9.20 -30.97
CA PHE A 289 -5.04 9.65 -30.56
C PHE A 289 -5.00 10.90 -29.67
N GLN A 290 -3.96 11.11 -28.86
CA GLN A 290 -3.76 12.36 -28.13
C GLN A 290 -3.65 13.56 -29.10
N SER A 291 -3.01 13.37 -30.25
CA SER A 291 -2.96 14.40 -31.30
C SER A 291 -4.35 14.72 -31.90
N ARG A 292 -5.29 13.77 -31.85
CA ARG A 292 -6.64 13.87 -32.42
C ARG A 292 -7.71 14.31 -31.41
N PHE A 293 -7.52 14.01 -30.12
CA PHE A 293 -8.52 14.17 -29.07
C PHE A 293 -8.13 15.17 -27.96
N GLY A 294 -6.97 15.81 -28.03
CA GLY A 294 -6.56 16.86 -27.07
C GLY A 294 -6.33 16.31 -25.65
N THR A 295 -6.70 17.08 -24.63
CA THR A 295 -6.50 16.77 -23.19
C THR A 295 -7.50 15.74 -22.62
N GLN A 296 -8.01 14.81 -23.42
CA GLN A 296 -8.98 13.81 -22.94
C GLN A 296 -8.32 12.75 -22.04
N SER A 297 -9.10 12.21 -21.09
CA SER A 297 -8.66 11.13 -20.19
C SER A 297 -8.26 9.87 -20.95
N LEU A 298 -7.20 9.18 -20.53
CA LEU A 298 -6.73 7.87 -21.03
C LEU A 298 -7.86 6.86 -21.10
N LYS A 299 -8.77 6.87 -20.11
CA LYS A 299 -9.99 6.05 -20.15
C LYS A 299 -10.71 6.16 -21.49
N LEU A 300 -11.01 7.38 -21.94
CA LEU A 300 -11.79 7.61 -23.16
C LEU A 300 -11.04 7.14 -24.40
N VAL A 301 -9.72 7.31 -24.44
CA VAL A 301 -8.90 6.83 -25.56
C VAL A 301 -8.93 5.32 -25.65
N VAL A 302 -8.78 4.61 -24.53
CA VAL A 302 -8.88 3.14 -24.47
C VAL A 302 -10.26 2.68 -24.91
N LEU A 303 -11.33 3.35 -24.45
CA LEU A 303 -12.70 3.01 -24.87
C LEU A 303 -12.90 3.20 -26.38
N ALA A 304 -12.36 4.27 -26.97
CA ALA A 304 -12.43 4.50 -28.41
C ALA A 304 -11.67 3.40 -29.19
N ILE A 305 -10.44 3.05 -28.76
CA ILE A 305 -9.65 1.99 -29.40
C ILE A 305 -10.42 0.66 -29.42
N VAL A 306 -11.07 0.31 -28.32
CA VAL A 306 -11.81 -0.96 -28.19
C VAL A 306 -13.15 -0.91 -28.93
N ASP A 307 -13.98 0.11 -28.70
CA ASP A 307 -15.33 0.21 -29.28
C ASP A 307 -15.28 0.32 -30.82
N GLU A 308 -14.28 1.00 -31.37
CA GLU A 308 -14.08 1.15 -32.82
C GLU A 308 -13.21 0.02 -33.44
N ASN A 309 -12.76 -0.98 -32.65
CA ASN A 309 -11.82 -2.05 -33.06
C ASN A 309 -10.59 -1.50 -33.82
N LEU A 310 -10.00 -0.42 -33.34
CA LEU A 310 -8.91 0.29 -34.03
C LEU A 310 -7.57 -0.45 -33.94
N TYR A 311 -7.48 -1.47 -33.10
CA TYR A 311 -6.26 -2.25 -32.87
C TYR A 311 -6.56 -3.72 -32.57
N GLU A 312 -5.78 -4.63 -33.15
CA GLU A 312 -6.05 -6.08 -33.10
C GLU A 312 -5.33 -6.81 -31.95
N PHE A 313 -4.43 -6.14 -31.22
CA PHE A 313 -3.68 -6.67 -30.06
C PHE A 313 -3.09 -8.09 -30.28
N LYS A 314 -2.46 -8.30 -31.43
CA LYS A 314 -2.00 -9.63 -31.87
C LYS A 314 -0.91 -10.21 -30.97
N ASN A 315 0.04 -9.41 -30.48
CA ASN A 315 1.12 -9.96 -29.66
C ASN A 315 0.60 -10.42 -28.30
N LEU A 316 -0.47 -9.81 -27.77
CA LEU A 316 -1.13 -10.30 -26.56
C LEU A 316 -1.67 -11.72 -26.74
N GLN A 317 -2.23 -12.04 -27.91
CA GLN A 317 -2.69 -13.39 -28.20
C GLN A 317 -1.52 -14.39 -28.25
N VAL A 318 -0.40 -14.00 -28.86
CA VAL A 318 0.84 -14.82 -28.90
C VAL A 318 1.35 -15.11 -27.48
N ILE A 319 1.30 -14.14 -26.57
CA ILE A 319 1.66 -14.36 -25.16
C ILE A 319 0.75 -15.41 -24.51
N LEU A 320 -0.57 -15.27 -24.64
CA LEU A 320 -1.51 -16.23 -24.06
C LEU A 320 -1.28 -17.65 -24.62
N GLU A 321 -1.07 -17.77 -25.93
CA GLU A 321 -0.78 -19.06 -26.60
C GLU A 321 0.56 -19.66 -26.15
N HIS A 322 1.61 -18.84 -26.00
CA HIS A 322 2.91 -19.27 -25.51
C HIS A 322 2.82 -19.91 -24.12
N PHE A 323 1.98 -19.35 -23.24
CA PHE A 323 1.71 -19.91 -21.92
C PHE A 323 0.67 -21.05 -21.93
N GLY A 324 0.18 -21.46 -23.10
CA GLY A 324 -0.83 -22.52 -23.24
C GLY A 324 -2.20 -22.12 -22.69
N LEU A 325 -2.51 -20.81 -22.69
CA LEU A 325 -3.73 -20.29 -22.12
C LEU A 325 -4.87 -20.31 -23.15
N ASN A 326 -5.98 -20.95 -22.80
CA ASN A 326 -7.20 -20.93 -23.62
C ASN A 326 -8.07 -19.70 -23.31
N ILE A 327 -7.45 -18.53 -23.41
CA ILE A 327 -8.06 -17.22 -23.21
C ILE A 327 -7.82 -16.43 -24.49
N LYS A 328 -8.83 -15.74 -25.02
CA LYS A 328 -8.64 -14.85 -26.16
C LYS A 328 -8.27 -13.46 -25.65
N SER A 329 -7.21 -12.86 -26.19
CA SER A 329 -6.79 -11.51 -25.82
C SER A 329 -7.91 -10.49 -26.03
N LYS A 330 -8.70 -10.65 -27.10
CA LYS A 330 -9.88 -9.82 -27.39
C LYS A 330 -10.89 -9.80 -26.24
N ASP A 331 -11.11 -10.94 -25.56
CA ASP A 331 -12.05 -11.01 -24.44
C ASP A 331 -11.53 -10.20 -23.25
N VAL A 332 -10.22 -10.31 -22.95
CA VAL A 332 -9.56 -9.52 -21.90
C VAL A 332 -9.67 -8.02 -22.18
N ILE A 333 -9.45 -7.60 -23.43
CA ILE A 333 -9.51 -6.19 -23.84
C ILE A 333 -10.95 -5.65 -23.81
N ASN A 334 -11.93 -6.44 -24.22
CA ASN A 334 -13.35 -6.07 -24.11
C ASN A 334 -13.77 -5.92 -22.63
N ASP A 335 -13.36 -6.86 -21.78
CA ASP A 335 -13.66 -6.80 -20.35
C ASP A 335 -12.93 -5.63 -19.65
N LEU A 336 -11.76 -5.20 -20.16
CA LEU A 336 -11.10 -3.96 -19.74
C LEU A 336 -11.96 -2.74 -20.06
N ALA A 337 -12.52 -2.63 -21.26
CA ALA A 337 -13.42 -1.54 -21.60
C ALA A 337 -14.67 -1.53 -20.70
N VAL A 338 -15.28 -2.70 -20.46
CA VAL A 338 -16.43 -2.85 -19.54
C VAL A 338 -16.04 -2.46 -18.12
N TYR A 339 -14.86 -2.86 -17.65
CA TYR A 339 -14.34 -2.48 -16.33
C TYR A 339 -14.17 -0.96 -16.21
N LEU A 340 -13.50 -0.32 -17.17
CA LEU A 340 -13.27 1.12 -17.19
C LEU A 340 -14.57 1.94 -17.31
N LYS A 341 -15.60 1.43 -18.00
CA LYS A 341 -16.92 2.08 -18.09
C LYS A 341 -17.58 2.30 -16.72
N LYS A 342 -17.23 1.52 -15.68
CA LYS A 342 -17.76 1.67 -14.32
C LYS A 342 -17.21 2.86 -13.54
N TYR A 343 -16.06 3.40 -13.95
CA TYR A 343 -15.33 4.44 -13.22
C TYR A 343 -15.37 5.76 -13.96
N LYS A 344 -15.19 6.88 -13.27
CA LYS A 344 -15.10 8.19 -13.93
C LYS A 344 -13.82 8.34 -14.76
N GLY A 345 -12.71 7.75 -14.30
CA GLY A 345 -11.41 7.73 -14.97
C GLY A 345 -10.54 6.59 -14.43
N VAL A 346 -9.33 6.44 -14.98
CA VAL A 346 -8.36 5.39 -14.55
C VAL A 346 -7.99 5.54 -13.08
N ASP A 347 -7.80 6.77 -12.61
CA ASP A 347 -7.45 7.07 -11.21
C ASP A 347 -8.47 6.50 -10.21
N PHE A 348 -9.75 6.51 -10.55
CA PHE A 348 -10.80 5.95 -9.69
C PHE A 348 -10.73 4.42 -9.61
N ALA A 349 -10.40 3.76 -10.70
CA ALA A 349 -10.21 2.31 -10.72
C ALA A 349 -8.97 1.90 -9.91
N VAL A 350 -7.89 2.69 -10.01
CA VAL A 350 -6.66 2.51 -9.23
C VAL A 350 -6.91 2.77 -7.74
N ASP A 351 -7.69 3.80 -7.40
CA ASP A 351 -8.04 4.13 -6.03
C ASP A 351 -8.81 2.99 -5.34
N GLU A 352 -9.72 2.32 -6.06
CA GLU A 352 -10.41 1.14 -5.54
C GLU A 352 -9.42 0.01 -5.19
N ILE A 353 -8.44 -0.25 -6.04
CA ILE A 353 -7.39 -1.26 -5.77
C ILE A 353 -6.61 -0.89 -4.50
N ARG A 354 -6.24 0.39 -4.36
CA ARG A 354 -5.49 0.90 -3.19
C ARG A 354 -6.33 0.95 -1.91
N SER A 355 -7.64 1.14 -2.01
CA SER A 355 -8.58 1.26 -0.87
C SER A 355 -8.53 0.05 0.06
N TYR A 356 -8.30 -1.15 -0.50
CA TYR A 356 -8.19 -2.38 0.28
C TYR A 356 -7.03 -2.32 1.28
N PHE A 357 -5.83 -1.94 0.81
CA PHE A 357 -4.64 -1.86 1.66
C PHE A 357 -4.72 -0.69 2.64
N ARG A 358 -5.28 0.45 2.21
CA ARG A 358 -5.54 1.58 3.11
C ARG A 358 -6.43 1.17 4.28
N SER A 359 -7.53 0.47 3.99
CA SER A 359 -8.46 -0.02 5.01
C SER A 359 -7.79 -1.01 5.97
N ALA A 360 -7.03 -1.97 5.44
CA ALA A 360 -6.32 -2.95 6.25
C ALA A 360 -5.23 -2.32 7.15
N ILE A 361 -4.51 -1.32 6.65
CA ILE A 361 -3.50 -0.60 7.44
C ILE A 361 -4.14 0.30 8.49
N ASN A 362 -5.23 0.98 8.14
CA ASN A 362 -5.97 1.81 9.07
C ASN A 362 -6.41 1.02 10.30
N GLU A 363 -6.81 -0.23 10.13
CA GLU A 363 -7.18 -1.11 11.24
C GLU A 363 -5.99 -1.40 12.17
N GLU A 364 -4.82 -1.76 11.61
CA GLU A 364 -3.59 -1.99 12.40
C GLU A 364 -3.12 -0.71 13.11
N VAL A 365 -3.21 0.44 12.42
CA VAL A 365 -2.86 1.76 12.96
C VAL A 365 -3.78 2.15 14.11
N LYS A 366 -5.11 1.99 13.95
CA LYS A 366 -6.09 2.25 15.02
C LYS A 366 -5.78 1.41 16.25
N ASN A 367 -5.52 0.12 16.08
CA ASN A 367 -5.25 -0.78 17.19
C ASN A 367 -3.97 -0.41 17.96
N ALA A 368 -2.97 0.16 17.28
CA ALA A 368 -1.71 0.55 17.90
C ALA A 368 -1.73 1.95 18.53
N VAL A 369 -2.40 2.92 17.90
CA VAL A 369 -2.41 4.33 18.33
C VAL A 369 -3.64 4.64 19.17
N SER A 370 -4.82 4.10 18.90
CA SER A 370 -6.06 4.44 19.60
C SER A 370 -6.89 3.17 19.88
N PRO A 371 -6.43 2.28 20.78
CA PRO A 371 -7.10 1.01 21.03
C PRO A 371 -8.52 1.23 21.57
N PRO A 372 -9.49 0.33 21.30
CA PRO A 372 -10.91 0.55 21.66
C PRO A 372 -11.18 0.80 23.14
N ASP A 373 -10.34 0.25 24.03
CA ASP A 373 -10.52 0.31 25.48
C ASP A 373 -9.89 1.56 26.13
N SER A 374 -9.35 2.49 25.34
CA SER A 374 -8.74 3.71 25.86
C SER A 374 -9.79 4.77 26.23
N SER A 375 -9.61 5.39 27.39
CA SER A 375 -10.47 6.48 27.88
C SER A 375 -10.23 7.81 27.17
N ASN A 376 -9.06 7.99 26.55
CA ASN A 376 -8.66 9.21 25.85
C ASN A 376 -7.99 8.87 24.50
N ASN A 377 -8.70 9.17 23.41
CA ASN A 377 -8.27 8.90 22.02
C ASN A 377 -7.82 10.17 21.28
N ILE A 378 -7.26 11.13 22.01
CA ILE A 378 -6.69 12.32 21.37
C ILE A 378 -5.36 11.94 20.73
N VAL A 379 -5.23 12.23 19.44
CA VAL A 379 -4.01 12.04 18.67
C VAL A 379 -3.50 13.40 18.23
N THR A 380 -2.24 13.69 18.56
CA THR A 380 -1.54 14.90 18.13
C THR A 380 -0.65 14.60 16.94
N ARG A 381 -0.81 15.38 15.87
CA ARG A 381 0.14 15.40 14.75
C ARG A 381 1.29 16.35 15.05
N ILE A 382 2.50 15.84 14.89
CA ILE A 382 3.75 16.60 14.93
C ILE A 382 4.51 16.32 13.65
N ASN A 383 4.82 17.37 12.90
CA ASN A 383 5.79 17.26 11.83
C ASN A 383 7.19 17.15 12.44
N ILE A 384 7.95 16.15 11.99
CA ILE A 384 9.30 15.87 12.47
C ILE A 384 10.36 16.17 11.40
N THR A 385 9.96 16.93 10.38
CA THR A 385 10.77 17.46 9.28
C THR A 385 10.16 18.81 8.84
N ASP A 386 10.94 19.65 8.16
CA ASP A 386 10.52 21.00 7.74
C ASP A 386 10.03 21.03 6.28
N SER A 387 9.36 20.00 5.77
CA SER A 387 9.00 19.96 4.33
C SER A 387 7.79 20.84 3.99
N ASP A 388 7.87 21.56 2.86
CA ASP A 388 6.75 22.37 2.34
C ASP A 388 5.49 21.54 2.07
N LEU A 389 5.66 20.29 1.65
CA LEU A 389 4.57 19.34 1.40
C LEU A 389 3.74 19.01 2.64
N ILE A 390 4.30 19.24 3.83
CA ILE A 390 3.62 18.99 5.12
C ILE A 390 3.36 20.28 5.90
N GLY A 391 3.53 21.45 5.27
CA GLY A 391 3.30 22.76 5.89
C GLY A 391 4.51 23.33 6.64
N GLY A 392 5.73 22.90 6.29
CA GLY A 392 7.00 23.55 6.64
C GLY A 392 7.45 24.56 5.57
N ASP A 393 8.63 25.15 5.75
CA ASP A 393 9.17 26.21 4.89
C ASP A 393 10.39 25.73 4.06
N ASN A 394 10.78 24.45 4.23
CA ASN A 394 11.92 23.87 3.54
C ASN A 394 11.55 23.11 2.26
N TYR A 395 11.45 23.87 1.17
CA TYR A 395 11.33 23.35 -0.19
C TYR A 395 12.52 22.45 -0.64
N LYS A 396 13.62 22.38 0.13
CA LYS A 396 14.79 21.53 -0.13
C LYS A 396 14.89 20.32 0.81
N GLN A 397 13.83 20.03 1.55
CA GLN A 397 13.71 18.83 2.37
C GLN A 397 13.38 17.64 1.48
N GLU A 398 14.26 16.63 1.45
CA GLU A 398 14.09 15.41 0.65
C GLU A 398 13.23 14.35 1.35
N MET A 399 12.98 14.51 2.66
CA MET A 399 12.14 13.62 3.46
C MET A 399 11.05 14.41 4.15
N SER A 400 9.81 14.07 3.85
CA SER A 400 8.63 14.54 4.57
C SER A 400 8.23 13.48 5.58
N ALA A 401 8.28 13.82 6.86
CA ALA A 401 7.88 12.91 7.93
C ALA A 401 7.07 13.61 9.03
N ALA A 402 6.09 12.88 9.56
CA ALA A 402 5.25 13.29 10.68
C ALA A 402 4.98 12.10 11.61
N ALA A 403 4.75 12.42 12.87
CA ALA A 403 4.32 11.52 13.92
C ALA A 403 2.89 11.87 14.37
N PHE A 404 2.06 10.84 14.55
CA PHE A 404 0.71 10.91 15.09
C PHE A 404 0.73 10.18 16.43
N ILE A 405 0.61 10.95 17.51
CA ILE A 405 0.96 10.51 18.87
C ILE A 405 -0.28 10.55 19.74
N SER A 406 -0.61 9.43 20.36
CA SER A 406 -1.58 9.32 21.45
C SER A 406 -0.89 8.91 22.75
N ASP A 407 -1.62 8.85 23.86
CA ASP A 407 -1.13 8.33 25.15
C ASP A 407 -0.59 6.89 25.09
N TYR A 408 -1.04 6.10 24.11
CA TYR A 408 -0.74 4.68 23.98
C TYR A 408 0.39 4.38 22.99
N GLY A 409 0.36 5.06 21.84
CA GLY A 409 1.18 4.68 20.71
C GLY A 409 1.43 5.82 19.74
N VAL A 410 2.37 5.57 18.83
CA VAL A 410 2.78 6.54 17.82
C VAL A 410 2.80 5.86 16.46
N LEU A 411 2.16 6.51 15.49
CA LEU A 411 2.36 6.24 14.08
C LEU A 411 3.36 7.25 13.53
N VAL A 412 4.36 6.79 12.80
CA VAL A 412 5.31 7.64 12.10
C VAL A 412 5.28 7.32 10.61
N THR A 413 5.25 8.34 9.78
CA THR A 413 5.23 8.21 8.32
C THR A 413 6.43 8.91 7.71
N TRP A 414 7.05 8.30 6.70
CA TRP A 414 8.18 8.87 5.96
C TRP A 414 7.90 8.82 4.46
N HIS A 415 8.06 9.95 3.80
CA HIS A 415 7.86 10.10 2.35
C HIS A 415 9.10 10.74 1.74
N LEU A 416 9.62 10.11 0.68
CA LEU A 416 10.70 10.70 -0.08
C LEU A 416 10.12 11.70 -1.08
N THR A 417 10.52 12.94 -0.91
CA THR A 417 10.08 14.07 -1.71
C THR A 417 11.30 14.56 -2.46
N GLY A 418 11.70 13.79 -3.47
CA GLY A 418 12.84 14.15 -4.31
C GLY A 418 12.66 15.55 -4.87
N ARG A 419 13.76 16.32 -4.94
CA ARG A 419 13.91 17.50 -5.80
C ARG A 419 15.30 17.48 -6.41
N MET A 420 15.41 17.90 -7.68
CA MET A 420 16.66 17.94 -8.43
C MET A 420 17.79 18.58 -7.61
N ARG A 421 18.95 17.92 -7.61
CA ARG A 421 20.24 18.56 -7.28
C ARG A 421 20.52 19.58 -8.39
N PHE A 422 20.02 20.80 -8.24
CA PHE A 422 20.56 21.96 -8.96
C PHE A 422 21.83 22.45 -8.28
#